data_AF-A0A250IDU2-F1
#
_entry.id   AF-A0A250IDU2-F1
#
_cell.length_a   1.000
_cell.length_b   1.000
_cell.length_c   1.000
_cell.angle_alpha   90.00
_cell.angle_beta   90.00
_cell.angle_gamma   90.00
#
_symmetry.space_group_name_H-M   'P 1'
#
loop_
_entity.id
_entity.type
_entity.pdbx_description
1 polymer ?
#
loop_
_entity_poly.entity_id
_entity_poly.type
_entity_poly.pdbx_seq_one_letter_code
_entity_poly.pdbx_strand_id
1 'polypeptide(L)'
;MADEKTRKSGAPERFELGASYDEIGPDLGSLHDAWQVDTGEAALHFQPGDRVEWQLSGDYEVSLSCRRGSSIVRLRVKEGPRSVRTSELADICMWMHAALQRVEHNPRVSAHLTRPPSPSHPPTSISRSPCTPAVLALMAVLSWLHLTREPELPSPAPAGALSDVHAPADAPYVTDSDPPSPPSLAYPLPSKPFRNQAAAPCKPELWEEEINGGCWMQLGRPPPCLKIHAEYQGKCYLPVSKDRGRLPSTVQP
;
A
#
# COMPACT_ATOMS: atom_id res chain seq x y z
N MET A 1 -35.12 -29.24 6.42
CA MET A 1 -34.19 -30.11 5.67
C MET A 1 -33.33 -29.21 4.82
N ALA A 2 -32.02 -29.27 5.03
CA ALA A 2 -31.04 -28.44 4.37
C ALA A 2 -30.86 -28.93 2.92
N ASP A 3 -30.97 -28.00 1.97
CA ASP A 3 -30.46 -28.23 0.61
C ASP A 3 -28.99 -27.80 0.61
N GLU A 4 -28.14 -28.70 1.08
CA GLU A 4 -26.69 -28.57 1.03
C GLU A 4 -26.27 -28.81 -0.42
N LYS A 5 -26.44 -27.77 -1.26
CA LYS A 5 -25.92 -27.78 -2.62
C LYS A 5 -24.40 -27.80 -2.52
N THR A 6 -23.86 -28.98 -2.77
CA THR A 6 -22.45 -29.33 -2.78
C THR A 6 -21.74 -28.44 -3.80
N ARG A 7 -21.21 -27.31 -3.33
CA ARG A 7 -20.34 -26.45 -4.15
C ARG A 7 -19.12 -27.30 -4.51
N LYS A 8 -18.79 -27.36 -5.81
CA LYS A 8 -17.53 -27.93 -6.28
C LYS A 8 -16.40 -27.23 -5.51
N SER A 9 -15.80 -27.97 -4.57
CA SER A 9 -14.62 -27.55 -3.82
C SER A 9 -13.55 -27.10 -4.83
N GLY A 10 -13.16 -25.83 -4.78
CA GLY A 10 -12.05 -25.29 -5.59
C GLY A 10 -12.39 -24.22 -6.64
N ALA A 11 -13.63 -23.74 -6.74
CA ALA A 11 -13.89 -22.52 -7.53
C ALA A 11 -13.74 -21.28 -6.64
N PRO A 12 -12.86 -20.32 -6.99
CA PRO A 12 -12.62 -19.13 -6.18
C PRO A 12 -13.92 -18.34 -5.96
N GLU A 13 -14.04 -17.75 -4.77
CA GLU A 13 -15.19 -16.92 -4.43
C GLU A 13 -15.30 -15.75 -5.41
N ARG A 14 -16.54 -15.47 -5.84
CA ARG A 14 -16.84 -14.39 -6.79
C ARG A 14 -17.36 -13.19 -6.04
N PHE A 15 -16.86 -12.02 -6.41
CA PHE A 15 -17.24 -10.74 -5.85
C PHE A 15 -17.71 -9.80 -6.95
N GLU A 16 -18.79 -9.07 -6.67
CA GLU A 16 -19.24 -7.95 -7.50
C GLU A 16 -18.65 -6.66 -6.94
N LEU A 17 -18.08 -5.84 -7.84
CA LEU A 17 -17.45 -4.57 -7.49
C LEU A 17 -18.44 -3.40 -7.50
N GLY A 18 -18.34 -2.55 -6.50
CA GLY A 18 -19.03 -1.28 -6.37
C GLY A 18 -18.15 -0.08 -6.68
N ALA A 19 -18.60 1.07 -6.18
CA ALA A 19 -17.89 2.33 -6.39
C ALA A 19 -16.56 2.38 -5.60
N SER A 20 -15.58 3.05 -6.17
CA SER A 20 -14.26 3.26 -5.59
C SER A 20 -14.24 4.33 -4.50
N TYR A 21 -13.11 4.40 -3.80
CA TYR A 21 -12.73 5.45 -2.86
C TYR A 21 -11.57 6.28 -3.42
N ASP A 22 -11.81 7.56 -3.70
CA ASP A 22 -10.83 8.45 -4.32
C ASP A 22 -9.67 8.81 -3.36
N GLU A 23 -9.92 8.71 -2.05
CA GLU A 23 -8.94 8.99 -0.99
C GLU A 23 -7.74 8.04 -1.01
N ILE A 24 -7.87 6.89 -1.65
CA ILE A 24 -6.75 5.96 -1.85
C ILE A 24 -5.66 6.62 -2.67
N GLY A 25 -6.01 7.39 -3.70
CA GLY A 25 -5.05 8.01 -4.60
C GLY A 25 -4.27 7.01 -5.47
N PRO A 26 -3.69 7.49 -6.59
CA PRO A 26 -3.11 6.64 -7.61
C PRO A 26 -1.84 5.90 -7.16
N ASP A 27 -1.18 6.37 -6.10
CA ASP A 27 0.10 5.80 -5.65
C ASP A 27 -0.07 4.46 -4.94
N LEU A 28 -1.23 4.18 -4.34
CA LEU A 28 -1.50 2.91 -3.65
C LEU A 28 -2.39 1.98 -4.49
N GLY A 29 -3.24 2.53 -5.35
CA GLY A 29 -4.11 1.76 -6.24
C GLY A 29 -5.57 2.19 -6.10
N SER A 30 -6.48 1.22 -6.06
CA SER A 30 -7.91 1.47 -5.85
C SER A 30 -8.48 0.56 -4.76
N LEU A 31 -9.41 1.12 -3.99
CA LEU A 31 -10.24 0.37 -3.06
C LEU A 31 -11.69 0.52 -3.49
N HIS A 32 -12.43 -0.59 -3.51
CA HIS A 32 -13.83 -0.63 -3.91
C HIS A 32 -14.68 -1.28 -2.82
N ASP A 33 -15.93 -0.83 -2.74
CA ASP A 33 -16.96 -1.68 -2.16
C ASP A 33 -17.04 -2.98 -2.97
N ALA A 34 -17.28 -4.10 -2.29
CA ALA A 34 -17.52 -5.38 -2.92
C ALA A 34 -18.59 -6.17 -2.17
N TRP A 35 -19.23 -7.11 -2.88
CA TRP A 35 -20.18 -8.06 -2.29
C TRP A 35 -19.88 -9.47 -2.77
N GLN A 36 -19.89 -10.43 -1.86
CA GLN A 36 -19.79 -11.83 -2.25
C GLN A 36 -21.09 -12.24 -2.94
N VAL A 37 -20.98 -12.80 -4.16
CA VAL A 37 -22.14 -13.06 -5.04
C VAL A 37 -23.17 -14.00 -4.40
N ASP A 38 -22.71 -15.01 -3.66
CA ASP A 38 -23.60 -16.06 -3.15
C ASP A 38 -24.31 -15.64 -1.84
N THR A 39 -23.65 -14.86 -0.97
CA THR A 39 -24.16 -14.52 0.37
C THR A 39 -24.62 -13.07 0.49
N GLY A 40 -24.18 -12.19 -0.42
CA GLY A 40 -24.34 -10.75 -0.30
C GLY A 40 -23.51 -10.14 0.83
N GLU A 41 -22.54 -10.87 1.40
CA GLU A 41 -21.65 -10.35 2.43
C GLU A 41 -20.82 -9.18 1.89
N ALA A 42 -20.81 -8.08 2.66
CA ALA A 42 -20.02 -6.91 2.33
C ALA A 42 -18.53 -7.19 2.51
N ALA A 43 -17.75 -6.81 1.51
CA ALA A 43 -16.29 -6.90 1.50
C ALA A 43 -15.69 -5.62 0.93
N LEU A 44 -14.37 -5.47 1.08
CA LEU A 44 -13.60 -4.46 0.37
C LEU A 44 -12.68 -5.17 -0.61
N HIS A 45 -12.60 -4.65 -1.84
CA HIS A 45 -11.65 -5.12 -2.83
C HIS A 45 -10.58 -4.06 -3.01
N PHE A 46 -9.37 -4.38 -2.57
CA PHE A 46 -8.19 -3.57 -2.81
C PHE A 46 -7.43 -4.10 -4.03
N GLN A 47 -7.20 -3.23 -5.01
CA GLN A 47 -6.38 -3.50 -6.17
C GLN A 47 -5.12 -2.61 -6.08
N PRO A 48 -3.93 -3.19 -5.86
CA PRO A 48 -2.68 -2.42 -5.83
C PRO A 48 -2.45 -1.70 -7.16
N GLY A 49 -1.90 -0.49 -7.10
CA GLY A 49 -1.50 0.27 -8.29
C GLY A 49 -0.16 -0.19 -8.85
N ASP A 50 0.13 0.16 -10.11
CA ASP A 50 1.35 -0.24 -10.82
C ASP A 50 2.66 0.24 -10.16
N ARG A 51 2.57 1.22 -9.26
CA ARG A 51 3.71 1.79 -8.51
C ARG A 51 4.03 1.02 -7.23
N VAL A 52 3.17 0.08 -6.84
CA VAL A 52 3.39 -0.77 -5.68
C VAL A 52 4.15 -2.00 -6.17
N GLU A 53 5.39 -2.18 -5.70
CA GLU A 53 6.12 -3.43 -5.91
C GLU A 53 5.40 -4.57 -5.17
N TRP A 54 4.46 -5.21 -5.87
CA TRP A 54 3.59 -6.25 -5.35
C TRP A 54 3.66 -7.49 -6.24
N GLN A 55 4.24 -8.57 -5.75
CA GLN A 55 4.29 -9.82 -6.48
C GLN A 55 4.12 -11.01 -5.55
N LEU A 56 2.91 -11.56 -5.52
CA LEU A 56 2.62 -12.79 -4.79
C LEU A 56 3.23 -13.99 -5.53
N SER A 57 3.82 -14.91 -4.78
CA SER A 57 4.32 -16.18 -5.33
C SER A 57 3.22 -17.14 -5.80
N GLY A 58 1.97 -16.89 -5.41
CA GLY A 58 0.81 -17.67 -5.82
C GLY A 58 -0.50 -17.14 -5.23
N ASP A 59 -1.58 -17.86 -5.49
CA ASP A 59 -2.91 -17.52 -4.97
C ASP A 59 -2.99 -17.81 -3.47
N TYR A 60 -3.65 -16.92 -2.74
CA TYR A 60 -3.86 -17.02 -1.30
C TYR A 60 -5.33 -16.82 -0.94
N GLU A 61 -5.88 -17.72 -0.12
CA GLU A 61 -7.12 -17.48 0.61
C GLU A 61 -6.79 -17.44 2.11
N VAL A 62 -6.86 -16.25 2.69
CA VAL A 62 -6.50 -16.00 4.09
C VAL A 62 -7.70 -15.47 4.86
N SER A 63 -7.86 -15.91 6.10
CA SER A 63 -8.90 -15.44 6.99
C SER A 63 -8.32 -14.96 8.32
N LEU A 64 -8.79 -13.79 8.77
CA LEU A 64 -8.52 -13.22 10.08
C LEU A 64 -9.77 -13.34 10.94
N SER A 65 -9.61 -13.76 12.20
CA SER A 65 -10.72 -13.79 13.15
C SER A 65 -10.30 -13.25 14.52
N CYS A 66 -11.17 -12.39 15.05
CA CYS A 66 -11.04 -11.75 16.36
C CYS A 66 -12.34 -11.97 17.13
N ARG A 67 -12.27 -12.19 18.45
CA ARG A 67 -13.45 -12.30 19.31
C ARG A 67 -13.44 -11.21 20.37
N ARG A 68 -14.58 -10.55 20.56
CA ARG A 68 -14.75 -9.57 21.64
C ARG A 68 -14.43 -10.23 22.99
N GLY A 69 -13.63 -9.57 23.81
CA GLY A 69 -13.19 -10.08 25.11
C GLY A 69 -12.00 -11.05 25.06
N SER A 70 -11.43 -11.31 23.88
CA SER A 70 -10.19 -12.08 23.72
C SER A 70 -9.09 -11.20 23.14
N SER A 71 -7.87 -11.33 23.64
CA SER A 71 -6.67 -10.73 23.07
C SER A 71 -6.06 -11.57 21.93
N ILE A 72 -6.73 -12.63 21.49
CA ILE A 72 -6.22 -13.57 20.48
C ILE A 72 -6.75 -13.19 19.09
N VAL A 73 -5.84 -12.88 18.18
CA VAL A 73 -6.08 -12.79 16.74
C VAL A 73 -5.65 -14.11 16.11
N ARG A 74 -6.49 -14.70 15.26
CA ARG A 74 -6.15 -15.92 14.51
C ARG A 74 -6.10 -15.61 13.03
N LEU A 75 -4.94 -15.87 12.43
CA LEU A 75 -4.73 -15.91 10.99
C LEU A 75 -4.79 -17.38 10.54
N ARG A 76 -5.60 -17.69 9.53
CA ARG A 76 -5.66 -19.02 8.91
C ARG A 76 -5.55 -18.88 7.40
N VAL A 77 -4.57 -19.56 6.81
CA VAL A 77 -4.47 -19.77 5.37
C VAL A 77 -5.34 -20.99 5.02
N LYS A 78 -6.41 -20.77 4.25
CA LYS A 78 -7.33 -21.82 3.81
C LYS A 78 -6.83 -22.49 2.53
N GLU A 79 -6.35 -21.69 1.59
CA GLU A 79 -5.73 -22.11 0.34
C GLU A 79 -4.49 -21.25 0.09
N GLY A 80 -3.44 -21.83 -0.47
CA GLY A 80 -2.15 -21.16 -0.62
C GLY A 80 -1.11 -21.99 -1.38
N PRO A 81 0.01 -21.38 -1.80
CA PRO A 81 1.11 -22.09 -2.41
C PRO A 81 1.70 -23.13 -1.43
N ARG A 82 2.40 -24.13 -1.97
CA ARG A 82 3.01 -25.21 -1.18
C ARG A 82 3.97 -24.73 -0.08
N SER A 83 4.56 -23.56 -0.28
CA SER A 83 5.39 -22.88 0.69
C SER A 83 4.90 -21.45 0.85
N VAL A 84 4.21 -21.18 1.96
CA VAL A 84 3.76 -19.82 2.31
C VAL A 84 4.95 -19.04 2.85
N ARG A 85 5.29 -17.93 2.20
CA ARG A 85 6.30 -16.99 2.71
C ARG A 85 5.63 -16.03 3.68
N THR A 86 6.13 -15.97 4.92
CA THR A 86 5.56 -15.08 5.94
C THR A 86 5.72 -13.61 5.59
N SER A 87 6.74 -13.25 4.81
CA SER A 87 6.91 -11.89 4.27
C SER A 87 5.73 -11.48 3.41
N GLU A 88 5.28 -12.34 2.49
CA GLU A 88 4.14 -12.03 1.61
C GLU A 88 2.85 -11.80 2.41
N LEU A 89 2.62 -12.60 3.46
CA LEU A 89 1.47 -12.38 4.35
C LEU A 89 1.57 -11.06 5.12
N ALA A 90 2.77 -10.68 5.54
CA ALA A 90 3.02 -9.40 6.19
C ALA A 90 2.77 -8.23 5.24
N ASP A 91 3.20 -8.37 3.99
CA ASP A 91 2.98 -7.36 2.94
C ASP A 91 1.48 -7.22 2.65
N ILE A 92 0.71 -8.31 2.53
CA ILE A 92 -0.77 -8.27 2.40
C ILE A 92 -1.38 -7.42 3.54
N CYS A 93 -0.97 -7.70 4.78
CA CYS A 93 -1.49 -6.98 5.94
C CYS A 93 -1.10 -5.50 5.90
N MET A 94 0.14 -5.19 5.51
CA MET A 94 0.66 -3.83 5.42
C MET A 94 -0.10 -3.00 4.37
N TRP A 95 -0.30 -3.52 3.16
CA TRP A 95 -1.02 -2.77 2.12
C TRP A 95 -2.49 -2.60 2.46
N MET A 96 -3.12 -3.63 3.03
CA MET A 96 -4.50 -3.49 3.50
C MET A 96 -4.59 -2.45 4.63
N HIS A 97 -3.62 -2.43 5.54
CA HIS A 97 -3.53 -1.39 6.57
C HIS A 97 -3.40 0.01 5.95
N ALA A 98 -2.49 0.20 5.00
CA ALA A 98 -2.29 1.49 4.33
C ALA A 98 -3.56 1.96 3.60
N ALA A 99 -4.28 1.06 2.93
CA ALA A 99 -5.53 1.39 2.25
C ALA A 99 -6.64 1.73 3.25
N LEU A 100 -6.78 0.95 4.33
CA LEU A 100 -7.77 1.23 5.37
C LEU A 100 -7.49 2.54 6.09
N GLN A 101 -6.24 2.90 6.37
CA GLN A 101 -5.88 4.17 6.99
C GLN A 101 -6.36 5.38 6.17
N ARG A 102 -6.29 5.31 4.84
CA ARG A 102 -6.74 6.43 3.98
C ARG A 102 -8.25 6.65 4.02
N VAL A 103 -9.02 5.59 4.27
CA VAL A 103 -10.49 5.63 4.28
C VAL A 103 -11.09 5.48 5.69
N GLU A 104 -10.27 5.45 6.74
CA GLU A 104 -10.72 5.15 8.11
C GLU A 104 -11.77 6.15 8.62
N HIS A 105 -11.68 7.40 8.16
CA HIS A 105 -12.60 8.48 8.52
C HIS A 105 -13.77 8.63 7.54
N ASN A 106 -13.82 7.83 6.47
CA ASN A 106 -14.92 7.90 5.52
C ASN A 106 -16.14 7.11 6.05
N PRO A 107 -17.28 7.77 6.34
CA PRO A 107 -18.45 7.11 6.93
C PRO A 107 -19.08 6.07 5.99
N ARG A 108 -18.85 6.17 4.67
CA ARG A 108 -19.35 5.20 3.68
C ARG A 108 -18.75 3.82 3.89
N VAL A 109 -17.47 3.72 4.27
CA VAL A 109 -16.79 2.44 4.51
C VAL A 109 -17.43 1.72 5.69
N SER A 110 -17.64 2.42 6.81
CA SER A 110 -18.29 1.83 7.99
C SER A 110 -19.73 1.42 7.69
N ALA A 111 -20.48 2.26 6.96
CA ALA A 111 -21.86 1.95 6.56
C ALA A 111 -21.93 0.71 5.64
N HIS A 112 -20.96 0.54 4.74
CA HIS A 112 -20.87 -0.63 3.86
C HIS A 112 -20.54 -1.91 4.63
N LEU A 113 -19.49 -1.89 5.47
CA LEU A 113 -19.04 -3.06 6.23
C LEU A 113 -20.02 -3.52 7.33
N THR A 114 -20.85 -2.62 7.85
CA THR A 114 -21.86 -2.96 8.87
C THR A 114 -23.21 -3.35 8.26
N ARG A 115 -23.34 -3.26 6.93
CA ARG A 115 -24.56 -3.63 6.24
C ARG A 115 -24.83 -5.14 6.41
N PRO A 116 -26.05 -5.54 6.81
CA PRO A 116 -26.41 -6.95 6.85
C PRO A 116 -26.24 -7.58 5.45
N PRO A 117 -25.75 -8.83 5.38
CA PRO A 117 -25.74 -9.57 4.12
C PRO A 117 -27.16 -9.61 3.57
N SER A 118 -27.31 -9.15 2.33
CA SER A 118 -28.59 -9.20 1.63
C SER A 118 -28.29 -9.87 0.29
N PRO A 119 -28.77 -11.11 0.06
CA PRO A 119 -28.63 -11.71 -1.24
C PRO A 119 -29.34 -10.80 -2.26
N SER A 120 -28.55 -10.14 -3.11
CA SER A 120 -29.07 -9.31 -4.18
C SER A 120 -29.88 -10.22 -5.10
N HIS A 121 -31.21 -10.04 -5.11
CA HIS A 121 -31.98 -10.37 -6.31
C HIS A 121 -31.34 -9.64 -7.49
N PRO A 122 -31.23 -10.27 -8.67
CA PRO A 122 -30.55 -9.68 -9.80
C PRO A 122 -31.14 -8.28 -10.04
N PRO A 123 -30.31 -7.25 -10.26
CA PRO A 123 -30.81 -5.91 -10.51
C PRO A 123 -31.77 -6.01 -11.69
N THR A 124 -33.03 -5.58 -11.48
CA THR A 124 -33.98 -5.38 -12.56
C THR A 124 -33.27 -4.51 -13.59
N SER A 125 -32.94 -5.14 -14.71
CA SER A 125 -32.45 -4.56 -15.95
C SER A 125 -32.75 -3.06 -16.00
N ILE A 126 -31.73 -2.23 -15.76
CA ILE A 126 -31.78 -0.82 -16.15
C ILE A 126 -32.07 -0.85 -17.65
N SER A 127 -33.28 -0.45 -18.00
CA SER A 127 -33.79 -0.34 -19.35
C SER A 127 -32.77 0.42 -20.18
N ARG A 128 -32.00 -0.33 -20.99
CA ARG A 128 -31.15 0.26 -22.01
C ARG A 128 -32.09 0.92 -23.01
N SER A 129 -32.22 2.23 -22.91
CA SER A 129 -32.76 3.04 -23.99
C SER A 129 -31.99 2.70 -25.27
N PRO A 130 -32.66 2.25 -26.34
CA PRO A 130 -31.97 1.87 -27.56
C PRO A 130 -31.47 3.13 -28.28
N CYS A 131 -30.20 3.48 -28.07
CA CYS A 131 -29.49 4.32 -29.01
C CYS A 131 -29.22 3.51 -30.28
N THR A 132 -29.83 3.99 -31.35
CA THR A 132 -29.76 3.56 -32.74
C THR A 132 -28.32 3.31 -33.22
N PRO A 133 -28.04 2.16 -33.86
CA PRO A 133 -26.72 1.85 -34.40
C PRO A 133 -26.59 2.45 -35.80
N ALA A 134 -25.83 3.52 -35.92
CA ALA A 134 -25.25 3.90 -37.19
C ALA A 134 -23.95 4.65 -36.92
N VAL A 135 -22.98 4.38 -37.79
CA VAL A 135 -21.80 5.21 -38.07
C VAL A 135 -20.50 4.77 -37.36
N LEU A 136 -19.66 4.14 -38.19
CA LEU A 136 -18.18 4.06 -38.15
C LEU A 136 -17.53 2.77 -37.63
N ALA A 137 -17.89 1.68 -38.30
CA ALA A 137 -16.90 0.77 -38.85
C ALA A 137 -15.97 1.55 -39.82
N LEU A 138 -14.87 2.12 -39.33
CA LEU A 138 -13.83 2.74 -40.16
C LEU A 138 -12.54 3.03 -39.36
N MET A 139 -12.00 2.06 -38.61
CA MET A 139 -10.61 2.13 -38.09
C MET A 139 -9.82 0.82 -38.26
N ALA A 140 -10.35 -0.15 -39.01
CA ALA A 140 -9.76 -1.49 -39.19
C ALA A 140 -8.71 -1.58 -40.33
N VAL A 141 -8.14 -0.48 -40.83
CA VAL A 141 -7.31 -0.51 -42.06
C VAL A 141 -5.91 0.12 -41.90
N LEU A 142 -5.53 0.70 -40.76
CA LEU A 142 -4.28 1.49 -40.66
C LEU A 142 -3.18 1.00 -39.70
N SER A 143 -3.25 -0.24 -39.18
CA SER A 143 -2.14 -0.79 -38.37
C SER A 143 -1.59 -2.12 -38.90
N TRP A 144 -1.87 -2.44 -40.16
CA TRP A 144 -1.24 -3.51 -40.94
C TRP A 144 -0.08 -2.92 -41.76
N LEU A 145 0.95 -2.34 -41.12
CA LEU A 145 2.18 -1.95 -41.83
C LEU A 145 3.37 -1.59 -40.92
N HIS A 146 3.56 -2.27 -39.78
CA HIS A 146 4.84 -2.18 -39.05
C HIS A 146 5.32 -3.52 -38.47
N LEU A 147 5.15 -4.61 -39.24
CA LEU A 147 5.94 -5.83 -39.03
C LEU A 147 6.98 -5.90 -40.15
N THR A 148 8.21 -5.45 -39.85
CA THR A 148 9.49 -6.03 -40.34
C THR A 148 10.65 -5.13 -39.91
N ARG A 149 11.29 -5.43 -38.78
CA ARG A 149 12.76 -5.37 -38.64
C ARG A 149 13.22 -5.93 -37.29
N GLU A 150 13.75 -7.15 -37.30
CA GLU A 150 14.84 -7.52 -36.38
C GLU A 150 16.14 -6.87 -36.88
N PRO A 151 17.07 -6.55 -35.96
CA PRO A 151 18.31 -7.33 -35.98
C PRO A 151 18.98 -7.54 -34.60
N GLU A 152 19.31 -8.80 -34.37
CA GLU A 152 20.64 -9.36 -34.04
C GLU A 152 21.37 -8.99 -32.73
N LEU A 153 21.65 -10.05 -31.96
CA LEU A 153 22.53 -10.13 -30.80
C LEU A 153 24.01 -9.87 -31.16
N PRO A 154 24.80 -9.44 -30.16
CA PRO A 154 26.16 -9.96 -30.03
C PRO A 154 26.51 -10.43 -28.60
N SER A 155 27.37 -11.45 -28.55
CA SER A 155 28.13 -11.97 -27.38
C SER A 155 29.52 -12.40 -27.91
N PRO A 156 30.60 -12.67 -27.12
CA PRO A 156 30.85 -12.48 -25.67
C PRO A 156 32.25 -11.85 -25.30
N ALA A 157 32.39 -11.47 -24.00
CA ALA A 157 33.55 -11.60 -23.06
C ALA A 157 34.89 -10.83 -23.32
N PRO A 158 35.86 -10.71 -22.36
CA PRO A 158 36.01 -11.38 -21.05
C PRO A 158 36.54 -10.54 -19.83
N ALA A 159 36.68 -11.26 -18.69
CA ALA A 159 37.54 -11.05 -17.51
C ALA A 159 37.19 -9.89 -16.56
N GLY A 160 37.18 -10.03 -15.23
CA GLY A 160 37.50 -11.11 -14.30
C GLY A 160 37.72 -10.48 -12.93
N ALA A 161 37.34 -11.15 -11.82
CA ALA A 161 37.94 -10.96 -10.50
C ALA A 161 37.31 -11.93 -9.48
N LEU A 162 38.15 -12.85 -9.04
CA LEU A 162 38.27 -13.51 -7.74
C LEU A 162 37.13 -13.31 -6.72
N SER A 163 36.54 -14.45 -6.35
CA SER A 163 35.73 -14.64 -5.15
C SER A 163 36.48 -14.23 -3.89
N ASP A 164 35.84 -13.40 -3.07
CA ASP A 164 36.09 -13.35 -1.64
C ASP A 164 34.86 -13.95 -0.95
N VAL A 165 35.03 -15.14 -0.40
CA VAL A 165 33.98 -15.85 0.35
C VAL A 165 34.02 -15.32 1.79
N HIS A 166 33.25 -14.27 2.03
CA HIS A 166 32.64 -14.04 3.34
C HIS A 166 31.13 -14.14 3.14
N ALA A 167 30.48 -15.04 3.87
CA ALA A 167 29.02 -15.08 3.90
C ALA A 167 28.51 -13.70 4.34
N PRO A 168 27.65 -13.03 3.55
CA PRO A 168 27.04 -11.77 3.97
C PRO A 168 26.24 -12.02 5.24
N ALA A 169 26.51 -11.25 6.30
CA ALA A 169 25.66 -11.26 7.47
C ALA A 169 24.40 -10.43 7.18
N ASP A 170 23.23 -11.01 7.42
CA ASP A 170 21.96 -10.32 7.25
C ASP A 170 21.84 -9.16 8.24
N ALA A 171 21.44 -7.99 7.74
CA ALA A 171 21.10 -6.88 8.61
C ALA A 171 19.82 -7.22 9.39
N PRO A 172 19.77 -6.99 10.71
CA PRO A 172 18.60 -7.32 11.54
C PRO A 172 17.35 -6.50 11.17
N TYR A 173 17.51 -5.45 10.37
CA TYR A 173 16.43 -4.65 9.81
C TYR A 173 16.88 -4.08 8.45
N VAL A 174 16.05 -4.27 7.44
CA VAL A 174 16.24 -3.71 6.09
C VAL A 174 15.02 -2.84 5.79
N THR A 175 15.26 -1.61 5.33
CA THR A 175 14.20 -0.68 4.93
C THR A 175 14.24 -0.53 3.42
N ASP A 176 13.10 -0.68 2.77
CA ASP A 176 12.97 -0.40 1.34
C ASP A 176 13.20 1.10 1.11
N SER A 177 14.03 1.41 0.13
CA SER A 177 14.37 2.78 -0.26
C SER A 177 13.97 2.97 -1.71
N ASP A 178 12.74 3.41 -1.96
CA ASP A 178 12.36 3.88 -3.29
C ASP A 178 13.30 5.02 -3.71
N PRO A 179 13.77 5.05 -4.98
CA PRO A 179 14.56 6.16 -5.46
C PRO A 179 13.71 7.44 -5.39
N PRO A 180 14.19 8.52 -4.76
CA PRO A 180 13.43 9.75 -4.74
C PRO A 180 13.23 10.26 -6.17
N SER A 181 11.97 10.53 -6.52
CA SER A 181 11.57 11.41 -7.63
C SER A 181 12.48 12.65 -7.70
N PRO A 182 12.73 13.22 -8.90
CA PRO A 182 13.86 14.13 -9.18
C PRO A 182 14.02 15.22 -8.12
N PRO A 183 15.27 15.63 -7.81
CA PRO A 183 15.63 16.34 -6.59
C PRO A 183 14.83 17.64 -6.44
N SER A 184 13.72 17.55 -5.71
CA SER A 184 13.01 18.73 -5.26
C SER A 184 13.78 19.29 -4.07
N LEU A 185 14.40 20.45 -4.29
CA LEU A 185 15.30 21.14 -3.38
C LEU A 185 14.72 21.16 -1.95
N ALA A 186 15.55 20.77 -0.97
CA ALA A 186 15.23 20.90 0.43
C ALA A 186 14.91 22.35 0.82
N TYR A 187 14.10 22.52 1.86
CA TYR A 187 13.77 23.87 2.34
C TYR A 187 14.89 24.41 3.23
N PRO A 188 15.13 25.74 3.22
CA PRO A 188 16.09 26.35 4.12
C PRO A 188 15.60 26.24 5.57
N LEU A 189 16.51 26.01 6.51
CA LEU A 189 16.16 25.93 7.94
C LEU A 189 15.49 27.24 8.41
N PRO A 190 14.28 27.19 9.02
CA PRO A 190 13.53 28.38 9.37
C PRO A 190 14.16 29.15 10.53
N SER A 191 14.00 30.48 10.55
CA SER A 191 14.52 31.36 11.61
C SER A 191 13.83 31.21 12.97
N LYS A 192 12.70 30.49 13.01
CA LYS A 192 11.94 30.16 14.22
C LYS A 192 11.43 28.71 14.12
N PRO A 193 11.19 28.02 15.25
CA PRO A 193 10.68 26.66 15.24
C PRO A 193 9.28 26.60 14.60
N PHE A 194 8.95 25.47 13.98
CA PHE A 194 7.57 25.22 13.56
C PHE A 194 6.64 25.16 14.77
N ARG A 195 5.35 25.46 14.57
CA ARG A 195 4.35 25.46 15.66
C ARG A 195 4.24 24.11 16.39
N ASN A 196 4.48 23.03 15.65
CA ASN A 196 4.45 21.64 16.11
C ASN A 196 5.85 21.05 16.36
N GLN A 197 6.91 21.86 16.33
CA GLN A 197 8.26 21.44 16.65
C GLN A 197 8.53 21.63 18.15
N ALA A 198 9.28 20.71 18.74
CA ALA A 198 9.81 20.88 20.07
C ALA A 198 10.74 22.11 20.11
N ALA A 199 10.45 23.02 21.03
CA ALA A 199 11.34 24.14 21.33
C ALA A 199 12.43 23.68 22.32
N ALA A 200 13.51 24.45 22.37
CA ALA A 200 14.54 24.30 23.39
C ALA A 200 13.95 24.33 24.82
N PRO A 201 14.55 23.61 25.80
CA PRO A 201 15.78 22.83 25.70
C PRO A 201 15.61 21.49 24.97
N CYS A 202 16.58 21.13 24.15
CA CYS A 202 16.63 19.86 23.41
C CYS A 202 17.32 18.77 24.24
N LYS A 203 17.17 17.51 23.80
CA LYS A 203 17.71 16.32 24.48
C LYS A 203 18.92 15.76 23.74
N PRO A 204 20.17 16.07 24.15
CA PRO A 204 21.37 15.53 23.50
C PRO A 204 21.43 14.01 23.56
N GLU A 205 20.86 13.39 24.60
CA GLU A 205 20.76 11.93 24.75
C GLU A 205 19.89 11.26 23.67
N LEU A 206 19.05 12.03 22.98
CA LEU A 206 18.25 11.61 21.83
C LEU A 206 18.81 12.14 20.51
N TRP A 207 20.07 12.59 20.49
CA TRP A 207 20.72 13.20 19.32
C TRP A 207 19.99 14.45 18.80
N GLU A 208 19.31 15.18 19.69
CA GLU A 208 18.66 16.44 19.37
C GLU A 208 19.62 17.62 19.53
N GLU A 209 19.72 18.43 18.50
CA GLU A 209 20.49 19.67 18.48
C GLU A 209 19.55 20.88 18.48
N GLU A 210 19.91 21.92 19.22
CA GLU A 210 19.18 23.18 19.19
C GLU A 210 19.67 24.03 18.01
N ILE A 211 18.75 24.37 17.10
CA ILE A 211 19.01 25.30 16.00
C ILE A 211 17.82 26.25 15.89
N ASN A 212 18.09 27.55 15.93
CA ASN A 212 17.07 28.62 15.91
C ASN A 212 15.95 28.43 16.97
N GLY A 213 16.32 27.94 18.16
CA GLY A 213 15.41 27.70 19.29
C GLY A 213 14.50 26.47 19.16
N GLY A 214 14.70 25.66 18.11
CA GLY A 214 13.96 24.43 17.86
C GLY A 214 14.87 23.21 17.95
N CYS A 215 14.30 22.05 18.24
CA CYS A 215 15.03 20.80 18.31
C CYS A 215 15.02 20.09 16.97
N TRP A 216 16.21 19.67 16.54
CA TRP A 216 16.46 19.04 15.26
C TRP A 216 17.26 17.76 15.44
N MET A 217 17.05 16.78 14.56
CA MET A 217 17.91 15.62 14.45
C MET A 217 18.72 15.72 13.16
N GLN A 218 20.05 15.66 13.27
CA GLN A 218 20.92 15.60 12.10
C GLN A 218 20.81 14.22 11.45
N LEU A 219 20.66 14.19 10.13
CA LEU A 219 20.74 12.96 9.35
C LEU A 219 22.19 12.68 8.96
N GLY A 220 22.63 11.43 9.08
CA GLY A 220 24.00 10.99 8.76
C GLY A 220 24.32 10.92 7.27
N ARG A 221 23.63 11.68 6.42
CA ARG A 221 23.77 11.66 4.96
C ARG A 221 24.13 13.05 4.41
N PRO A 222 25.04 13.14 3.41
CA PRO A 222 25.34 14.41 2.78
C PRO A 222 24.16 14.90 1.91
N PRO A 223 24.10 16.20 1.57
CA PRO A 223 23.20 16.71 0.55
C PRO A 223 23.36 15.95 -0.79
N PRO A 224 22.32 15.87 -1.65
CA PRO A 224 21.07 16.63 -1.59
C PRO A 224 20.09 16.14 -0.51
N CYS A 225 19.57 17.08 0.27
CA CYS A 225 18.53 16.80 1.25
C CYS A 225 17.18 16.55 0.55
N LEU A 226 16.33 15.68 1.12
CA LEU A 226 14.99 15.42 0.59
C LEU A 226 14.09 16.62 0.92
N LYS A 227 12.97 16.76 0.20
CA LYS A 227 11.98 17.84 0.41
C LYS A 227 11.49 18.00 1.85
N ILE A 228 11.43 16.90 2.58
CA ILE A 228 10.96 16.85 3.97
C ILE A 228 12.05 17.24 4.98
N HIS A 229 13.29 17.42 4.53
CA HIS A 229 14.44 17.78 5.37
C HIS A 229 14.77 19.25 5.22
N ALA A 230 15.23 19.87 6.31
CA ALA A 230 15.89 21.16 6.26
C ALA A 230 17.35 20.98 5.88
N GLU A 231 17.86 21.81 4.98
CA GLU A 231 19.31 21.91 4.74
C GLU A 231 19.90 23.08 5.55
N TYR A 232 20.94 22.80 6.33
CA TYR A 232 21.66 23.80 7.11
C TYR A 232 23.14 23.44 7.20
N GLN A 233 24.02 24.38 6.84
CA GLN A 233 25.48 24.21 6.87
C GLN A 233 25.98 22.92 6.18
N GLY A 234 25.37 22.55 5.05
CA GLY A 234 25.76 21.35 4.30
C GLY A 234 25.33 20.03 4.95
N LYS A 235 24.38 20.07 5.88
CA LYS A 235 23.80 18.90 6.56
C LYS A 235 22.28 18.89 6.41
N CYS A 236 21.69 17.69 6.51
CA CYS A 236 20.23 17.52 6.47
C CYS A 236 19.67 17.31 7.88
N TYR A 237 18.53 17.94 8.17
CA TYR A 237 17.89 17.91 9.48
C TYR A 237 16.39 17.57 9.40
N LEU A 238 15.89 16.89 10.42
CA LEU A 238 14.46 16.70 10.68
C LEU A 238 14.03 17.45 11.94
N PRO A 239 12.89 18.17 11.93
CA PRO A 239 12.37 18.81 13.14
C PRO A 239 11.84 17.75 14.10
N VAL A 240 12.17 17.89 15.39
CA VAL A 240 11.63 17.02 16.45
C VAL A 240 10.21 17.46 16.77
N SER A 241 9.26 16.52 16.83
CA SER A 241 7.89 16.83 17.20
C SER A 241 7.80 17.35 18.65
N LYS A 242 6.95 18.35 18.88
CA LYS A 242 6.58 18.80 20.23
C LYS A 242 5.90 17.68 21.03
N ASP A 243 5.18 16.81 20.34
CA ASP A 243 4.52 15.64 20.90
C ASP A 243 5.51 14.47 20.92
N ARG A 244 6.36 14.42 21.95
CA ARG A 244 7.43 13.43 22.15
C ARG A 244 6.92 12.03 22.56
N GLY A 245 5.80 11.59 21.99
CA GLY A 245 5.19 10.30 22.31
C GLY A 245 4.48 10.29 23.67
N ARG A 246 3.48 11.17 23.85
CA ARG A 246 2.51 11.01 24.95
C ARG A 246 1.84 9.64 24.77
N LEU A 247 2.21 8.66 25.60
CA LEU A 247 1.42 7.45 25.76
C LEU A 247 -0.03 7.87 26.05
N PRO A 248 -1.05 7.27 25.43
CA PRO A 248 -2.44 7.60 25.72
C PRO A 248 -2.72 7.31 27.20
N SER A 249 -2.67 8.35 28.02
CA SER A 249 -3.07 8.29 29.42
C SER A 249 -4.59 8.36 29.44
N THR A 250 -5.25 7.22 29.65
CA THR A 250 -6.44 7.00 30.50
C THR A 250 -7.33 5.89 29.91
N VAL A 251 -7.37 4.75 30.60
CA VAL A 251 -8.64 4.10 30.96
C VAL A 251 -8.49 3.75 32.44
N GLN A 252 -9.14 4.52 33.31
CA GLN A 252 -9.34 4.09 34.71
C GLN A 252 -10.51 3.10 34.75
N PRO A 253 -10.48 2.14 35.70
CA PRO A 253 -11.37 0.97 35.74
C PRO A 253 -12.84 1.30 36.00
#